data_AF-A0A221NYM9-F1
#
_entry.id   AF-A0A221NYM9-F1
#
_cell.length_a   1.000
_cell.length_b   1.000
_cell.length_c   1.000
_cell.angle_alpha   90.00
_cell.angle_beta   90.00
_cell.angle_gamma   90.00
#
_symmetry.space_group_name_H-M   'P 1'
#
loop_
_entity.id
_entity.type
_entity.pdbx_description
1 polymer ?
#
loop_
_entity_poly.entity_id
_entity_poly.type
_entity_poly.pdbx_seq_one_letter_code
_entity_poly.pdbx_strand_id
1 'polypeptide(L)'
;MPKTKKAKPEKPEKPEKAEKADKVHKGATSPKGSKVSDEKGIDFARAWVEFPDPADDEQVFRCDLTWLTSRWNCIFGSGCQGIQAGRADDGCCSLGAHFSDEDDEKRVAEHVARLTPDIWQHHEEGTRNGWVSEDEDGSRQTRPFRGSCIFQNRPGFPGGAGCSLHILALGEGREPLETKPDVCWQLPVRRTYDWIDRPDDTRVLQVSIGEYDRRGWGPGGHDLHWWCTSATSAHGAGDPVYVSYRAELTELMGKAGYDRLAELCEQRLASQLPLVAPHPADPAD
;
A
#
# COMPACT_ATOMS: atom_id res chain seq x y z
N MET A 1 28.91 6.89 -5.66
CA MET A 1 29.25 7.93 -4.67
C MET A 1 28.80 9.29 -5.17
N PRO A 2 27.55 9.68 -4.88
CA PRO A 2 27.03 11.01 -5.19
C PRO A 2 27.41 11.99 -4.07
N LYS A 3 27.94 13.16 -4.44
CA LYS A 3 28.35 14.21 -3.49
C LYS A 3 27.15 15.11 -3.17
N THR A 4 26.61 15.01 -1.96
CA THR A 4 25.61 15.92 -1.41
C THR A 4 26.23 17.29 -1.11
N LYS A 5 25.65 18.37 -1.64
CA LYS A 5 26.03 19.75 -1.35
C LYS A 5 25.30 20.22 -0.08
N LYS A 6 26.05 20.84 0.83
CA LYS A 6 25.54 21.43 2.08
C LYS A 6 24.51 22.55 1.79
N ALA A 7 23.37 22.50 2.46
CA ALA A 7 22.35 23.54 2.46
C ALA A 7 22.79 24.76 3.33
N LYS A 8 22.43 25.96 2.88
CA LYS A 8 22.62 27.24 3.59
C LYS A 8 21.32 27.65 4.29
N PRO A 9 21.34 28.38 5.41
CA PRO A 9 20.14 28.67 6.19
C PRO A 9 19.36 29.84 5.60
N GLU A 10 18.05 29.68 5.45
CA GLU A 10 17.09 30.75 5.11
C GLU A 10 16.28 31.20 6.34
N LYS A 11 15.83 32.45 6.25
CA LYS A 11 15.23 33.33 7.27
C LYS A 11 13.72 33.08 7.39
N PRO A 12 13.03 33.35 8.52
CA PRO A 12 11.73 32.77 8.78
C PRO A 12 10.59 33.53 8.09
N GLU A 13 9.74 32.81 7.38
CA GLU A 13 8.45 33.29 6.86
C GLU A 13 7.29 32.96 7.81
N LYS A 14 6.25 33.80 7.73
CA LYS A 14 5.07 33.89 8.60
C LYS A 14 4.06 32.76 8.34
N PRO A 15 3.17 32.45 9.30
CA PRO A 15 2.29 31.28 9.21
C PRO A 15 1.13 31.54 8.25
N GLU A 16 1.02 30.71 7.20
CA GLU A 16 -0.17 30.63 6.37
C GLU A 16 -1.22 29.69 6.96
N LYS A 17 -2.46 30.06 6.67
CA LYS A 17 -3.69 29.65 7.35
C LYS A 17 -4.10 28.24 6.95
N ALA A 18 -4.53 27.47 7.95
CA ALA A 18 -5.38 26.32 7.76
C ALA A 18 -6.75 26.77 7.19
N GLU A 19 -7.03 26.44 5.93
CA GLU A 19 -8.37 26.55 5.35
C GLU A 19 -8.98 25.16 5.12
N LYS A 20 -10.01 24.92 5.94
CA LYS A 20 -11.14 24.00 5.84
C LYS A 20 -11.37 23.33 4.47
N ALA A 21 -11.21 22.00 4.44
CA ALA A 21 -11.88 21.13 3.48
C ALA A 21 -13.16 20.56 4.11
N ASP A 22 -14.23 21.35 4.12
CA ASP A 22 -15.61 20.89 4.31
C ASP A 22 -16.32 21.03 2.96
N LYS A 23 -16.48 19.93 2.23
CA LYS A 23 -17.60 19.73 1.28
C LYS A 23 -17.66 18.28 0.81
N VAL A 24 -18.65 17.59 1.38
CA VAL A 24 -19.08 16.21 1.13
C VAL A 24 -19.57 16.02 -0.31
N HIS A 25 -19.06 14.99 -0.99
CA HIS A 25 -19.66 14.43 -2.19
C HIS A 25 -21.11 14.01 -1.93
N LYS A 26 -22.05 14.62 -2.67
CA LYS A 26 -23.34 14.02 -2.97
C LYS A 26 -23.30 13.50 -4.40
N GLY A 27 -23.04 12.21 -4.57
CA GLY A 27 -23.10 11.52 -5.85
C GLY A 27 -23.25 10.01 -5.67
N ALA A 28 -24.40 9.49 -6.10
CA ALA A 28 -24.78 8.07 -6.19
C ALA A 28 -24.75 7.24 -4.88
N THR A 29 -25.92 7.13 -4.24
CA THR A 29 -26.20 6.08 -3.25
C THR A 29 -26.07 4.71 -3.90
N SER A 30 -24.89 4.09 -3.76
CA SER A 30 -24.73 2.65 -3.95
C SER A 30 -25.65 1.93 -2.96
N PRO A 31 -26.31 0.81 -3.36
CA PRO A 31 -27.07 0.01 -2.41
C PRO A 31 -26.12 -0.41 -1.28
N LYS A 32 -26.50 -0.16 -0.02
CA LYS A 32 -25.75 -0.64 1.15
C LYS A 32 -25.78 -2.18 1.13
N GLY A 33 -24.85 -2.79 0.39
CA GLY A 33 -24.56 -4.21 0.51
C GLY A 33 -24.20 -4.49 1.96
N SER A 34 -24.72 -5.58 2.51
CA SER A 34 -24.33 -6.08 3.83
C SER A 34 -22.80 -6.05 3.92
N LYS A 35 -22.25 -5.29 4.88
CA LYS A 35 -20.82 -5.37 5.19
C LYS A 35 -20.52 -6.82 5.53
N VAL A 36 -19.44 -7.34 4.97
CA VAL A 36 -18.99 -8.70 5.20
C VAL A 36 -18.57 -8.80 6.67
N SER A 37 -18.98 -9.87 7.34
CA SER A 37 -18.93 -9.98 8.81
C SER A 37 -17.58 -10.43 9.39
N ASP A 38 -16.56 -10.64 8.58
CA ASP A 38 -15.29 -11.24 9.02
C ASP A 38 -14.19 -10.21 9.34
N GLU A 39 -14.47 -8.92 9.11
CA GLU A 39 -13.57 -7.83 9.52
C GLU A 39 -13.58 -7.59 11.02
N LYS A 40 -12.40 -7.33 11.57
CA LYS A 40 -12.18 -6.88 12.94
C LYS A 40 -12.18 -5.36 13.01
N GLY A 41 -12.51 -4.83 14.20
CA GLY A 41 -12.35 -3.41 14.47
C GLY A 41 -10.89 -2.98 14.37
N ILE A 42 -10.67 -1.72 13.98
CA ILE A 42 -9.32 -1.16 13.73
C ILE A 42 -8.72 -0.45 14.96
N ASP A 43 -9.49 -0.32 16.04
CA ASP A 43 -9.09 0.30 17.30
C ASP A 43 -8.75 -0.78 18.34
N PHE A 44 -7.55 -1.34 18.22
CA PHE A 44 -6.98 -2.33 19.12
C PHE A 44 -5.55 -1.92 19.53
N ALA A 45 -5.05 -2.54 20.60
CA ALA A 45 -3.68 -2.30 21.04
C ALA A 45 -2.68 -2.70 19.95
N ARG A 46 -1.67 -1.87 19.70
CA ARG A 46 -0.59 -2.15 18.74
C ARG A 46 0.75 -2.16 19.45
N ALA A 47 1.62 -3.09 19.05
CA ALA A 47 3.02 -3.09 19.43
C ALA A 47 3.83 -2.37 18.37
N TRP A 48 4.46 -1.26 18.73
CA TRP A 48 5.37 -0.52 17.86
C TRP A 48 6.80 -0.69 18.33
N VAL A 49 7.74 -0.76 17.38
CA VAL A 49 9.16 -0.65 17.66
C VAL A 49 9.73 0.58 16.98
N GLU A 50 10.62 1.27 17.68
CA GLU A 50 11.35 2.41 17.16
C GLU A 50 12.85 2.11 17.19
N PHE A 51 13.54 2.39 16.10
CA PHE A 51 14.98 2.21 15.99
C PHE A 51 15.60 3.18 14.97
N PRO A 52 16.88 3.60 15.14
CA PRO A 52 17.58 4.44 14.17
C PRO A 52 17.69 3.73 12.81
N ASP A 53 17.61 4.49 11.72
CA ASP A 53 17.96 3.93 10.41
C ASP A 53 19.47 3.65 10.36
N PRO A 54 19.90 2.40 10.09
CA PRO A 54 21.33 2.08 9.99
C PRO A 54 22.06 2.81 8.84
N ALA A 55 21.33 3.36 7.87
CA ALA A 55 21.89 4.05 6.70
C ALA A 55 21.78 5.59 6.76
N ASP A 56 21.02 6.15 7.71
CA ASP A 56 20.75 7.59 7.82
C ASP A 56 20.57 8.00 9.29
N ASP A 57 21.48 8.83 9.81
CA ASP A 57 21.48 9.26 11.21
C ASP A 57 20.47 10.38 11.52
N GLU A 58 19.85 10.98 10.50
CA GLU A 58 18.75 11.95 10.65
C GLU A 58 17.37 11.26 10.62
N GLN A 59 17.32 9.94 10.43
CA GLN A 59 16.10 9.16 10.29
C GLN A 59 15.92 8.12 11.42
N VAL A 60 14.67 7.95 11.85
CA VAL A 60 14.25 6.84 12.71
C VAL A 60 13.08 6.08 12.08
N PHE A 61 13.09 4.76 12.19
CA PHE A 61 11.96 3.93 11.83
C PHE A 61 11.04 3.73 13.02
N ARG A 62 9.73 3.76 12.75
CA ARG A 62 8.67 3.38 13.67
C ARG A 62 7.81 2.30 13.01
N CYS A 63 7.96 1.04 13.40
CA CYS A 63 7.37 -0.10 12.71
C CYS A 63 6.29 -0.79 13.54
N ASP A 64 5.14 -1.08 12.92
CA ASP A 64 4.01 -1.77 13.54
C ASP A 64 4.28 -3.28 13.59
N LEU A 65 4.77 -3.76 14.73
CA LEU A 65 5.03 -5.18 14.93
C LEU A 65 3.74 -6.00 15.04
N THR A 66 2.60 -5.41 15.40
CA THR A 66 1.32 -6.14 15.37
C THR A 66 0.94 -6.51 13.94
N TRP A 67 1.14 -5.58 12.99
CA TRP A 67 0.91 -5.82 11.57
C TRP A 67 1.99 -6.71 10.93
N LEU A 68 3.26 -6.36 11.12
CA LEU A 68 4.38 -6.98 10.40
C LEU A 68 4.62 -8.43 10.82
N THR A 69 4.22 -8.82 12.03
CA THR A 69 4.25 -10.22 12.47
C THR A 69 2.91 -10.94 12.32
N SER A 70 1.93 -10.31 11.67
CA SER A 70 0.63 -10.95 11.42
C SER A 70 0.70 -12.02 10.34
N ARG A 71 -0.31 -12.89 10.27
CA ARG A 71 -0.46 -13.95 9.26
C ARG A 71 -1.27 -13.52 8.04
N TRP A 72 -1.32 -12.22 7.76
CA TRP A 72 -1.97 -11.69 6.58
C TRP A 72 -1.26 -12.14 5.30
N ASN A 73 -2.03 -12.45 4.25
CA ASN A 73 -1.56 -12.54 2.88
C ASN A 73 -2.65 -12.08 1.89
N CYS A 74 -2.23 -11.59 0.73
CA CYS A 74 -3.18 -11.25 -0.34
C CYS A 74 -3.90 -12.51 -0.84
N ILE A 75 -5.23 -12.53 -0.74
CA ILE A 75 -6.08 -13.65 -1.20
C ILE A 75 -6.82 -13.32 -2.51
N PHE A 76 -6.28 -12.41 -3.34
CA PHE A 76 -6.83 -12.12 -4.66
C PHE A 76 -6.96 -13.41 -5.49
N GLY A 77 -8.12 -13.62 -6.11
CA GLY A 77 -8.44 -14.87 -6.82
C GLY A 77 -8.67 -16.10 -5.94
N SER A 78 -8.53 -15.97 -4.61
CA SER A 78 -8.65 -17.06 -3.63
C SER A 78 -9.53 -16.69 -2.44
N GLY A 79 -10.65 -15.99 -2.70
CA GLY A 79 -11.62 -15.59 -1.66
C GLY A 79 -11.65 -14.09 -1.33
N CYS A 80 -10.84 -13.27 -2.01
CA CYS A 80 -10.97 -11.82 -1.95
C CYS A 80 -12.39 -11.37 -2.31
N GLN A 81 -12.96 -10.46 -1.51
CA GLN A 81 -14.35 -10.00 -1.68
C GLN A 81 -14.45 -8.66 -2.41
N GLY A 82 -13.31 -8.03 -2.68
CA GLY A 82 -13.21 -6.75 -3.38
C GLY A 82 -13.68 -5.56 -2.54
N ILE A 83 -13.21 -4.37 -2.91
CA ILE A 83 -13.61 -3.13 -2.21
C ILE A 83 -15.00 -2.63 -2.63
N GLN A 84 -15.57 -3.16 -3.71
CA GLN A 84 -16.89 -2.85 -4.22
C GLN A 84 -17.81 -4.08 -4.16
N ALA A 85 -19.03 -3.89 -3.67
CA ALA A 85 -20.01 -4.97 -3.55
C ALA A 85 -20.32 -5.60 -4.92
N GLY A 86 -20.25 -6.93 -5.00
CA GLY A 86 -20.48 -7.68 -6.24
C GLY A 86 -19.32 -7.60 -7.26
N ARG A 87 -18.17 -7.05 -6.88
CA ARG A 87 -16.97 -6.89 -7.73
C ARG A 87 -15.74 -7.57 -7.10
N ALA A 88 -15.94 -8.75 -6.53
CA ALA A 88 -14.88 -9.53 -5.87
C ALA A 88 -13.66 -9.75 -6.78
N ASP A 89 -13.89 -10.01 -8.07
CA ASP A 89 -12.85 -10.22 -9.08
C ASP A 89 -11.96 -9.00 -9.34
N ASP A 90 -12.36 -7.80 -8.90
CA ASP A 90 -11.57 -6.58 -9.07
C ASP A 90 -10.61 -6.32 -7.90
N GLY A 91 -10.82 -6.97 -6.75
CA GLY A 91 -10.00 -6.77 -5.56
C GLY A 91 -9.94 -5.30 -5.12
N CYS A 92 -8.72 -4.81 -4.85
CA CYS A 92 -8.44 -3.39 -4.54
C CYS A 92 -8.26 -2.50 -5.80
N CYS A 93 -8.33 -3.07 -7.01
CA CYS A 93 -8.04 -2.33 -8.25
C CYS A 93 -9.21 -1.44 -8.73
N SER A 94 -10.38 -1.50 -8.08
CA SER A 94 -11.61 -0.86 -8.59
C SER A 94 -11.50 0.65 -8.83
N LEU A 95 -10.65 1.34 -8.07
CA LEU A 95 -10.51 2.79 -8.13
C LEU A 95 -9.40 3.27 -9.08
N GLY A 96 -8.56 2.38 -9.61
CA GLY A 96 -7.27 2.77 -10.17
C GLY A 96 -6.21 2.95 -9.07
N ALA A 97 -5.05 3.49 -9.45
CA ALA A 97 -3.95 3.80 -8.55
C ALA A 97 -3.38 5.17 -8.90
N HIS A 98 -3.35 6.06 -7.91
CA HIS A 98 -2.68 7.35 -8.03
C HIS A 98 -1.18 7.16 -8.17
N PHE A 99 -0.57 8.01 -9.00
CA PHE A 99 0.89 8.11 -9.04
C PHE A 99 1.36 8.95 -7.85
N SER A 100 2.48 8.57 -7.26
CA SER A 100 3.10 9.35 -6.17
C SER A 100 3.65 10.69 -6.69
N ASP A 101 4.23 10.67 -7.88
CA ASP A 101 4.74 11.84 -8.61
C ASP A 101 4.85 11.56 -10.13
N GLU A 102 5.42 12.51 -10.88
CA GLU A 102 5.66 12.36 -12.31
C GLU A 102 6.66 11.25 -12.67
N ASP A 103 7.59 10.93 -11.76
CA ASP A 103 8.63 9.94 -12.01
C ASP A 103 8.09 8.51 -11.81
N ASP A 104 7.15 8.30 -10.87
CA ASP A 104 6.35 7.07 -10.78
C ASP A 104 5.56 6.83 -12.08
N GLU A 105 4.87 7.85 -12.60
CA GLU A 105 4.14 7.71 -13.87
C GLU A 105 5.08 7.37 -15.04
N LYS A 106 6.22 8.06 -15.16
CA LYS A 106 7.22 7.78 -16.21
C LYS A 106 7.74 6.35 -16.12
N ARG A 107 8.10 5.89 -14.91
CA ARG A 107 8.55 4.51 -14.68
C ARG A 107 7.47 3.51 -15.09
N VAL A 108 6.23 3.72 -14.67
CA VAL A 108 5.11 2.85 -15.08
C VAL A 108 4.92 2.86 -16.60
N ALA A 109 5.04 4.02 -17.25
CA ALA A 109 4.90 4.14 -18.71
C ALA A 109 5.91 3.25 -19.47
N GLU A 110 7.16 3.17 -18.99
CA GLU A 110 8.18 2.28 -19.57
C GLU A 110 7.77 0.80 -19.51
N HIS A 111 7.12 0.39 -18.43
CA HIS A 111 6.59 -0.96 -18.29
C HIS A 111 5.34 -1.19 -19.14
N VAL A 112 4.43 -0.21 -19.20
CA VAL A 112 3.23 -0.26 -20.04
C VAL A 112 3.56 -0.41 -21.51
N ALA A 113 4.63 0.25 -21.99
CA ALA A 113 5.10 0.14 -23.37
C ALA A 113 5.50 -1.29 -23.80
N ARG A 114 5.71 -2.19 -22.84
CA ARG A 114 6.08 -3.60 -23.07
C ARG A 114 4.89 -4.55 -22.92
N LEU A 115 3.74 -4.07 -22.48
CA LEU A 115 2.52 -4.88 -22.43
C LEU A 115 2.07 -5.23 -23.85
N THR A 116 1.62 -6.46 -24.03
CA THR A 116 1.09 -6.95 -25.32
C THR A 116 -0.38 -7.34 -25.18
N PRO A 117 -1.12 -7.50 -26.30
CA PRO A 117 -2.49 -8.01 -26.27
C PRO A 117 -2.63 -9.39 -25.61
N ASP A 118 -1.55 -10.17 -25.53
CA ASP A 118 -1.59 -11.51 -24.91
C ASP A 118 -1.63 -11.45 -23.38
N ILE A 119 -1.07 -10.40 -22.76
CA ILE A 119 -0.99 -10.24 -21.30
C ILE A 119 -1.82 -9.06 -20.77
N TRP A 120 -2.35 -8.20 -21.65
CA TRP A 120 -3.20 -7.07 -21.28
C TRP A 120 -4.51 -7.07 -22.08
N GLN A 121 -5.59 -7.47 -21.41
CA GLN A 121 -6.93 -7.62 -22.01
C GLN A 121 -7.44 -6.33 -22.65
N HIS A 122 -7.08 -5.17 -22.10
CA HIS A 122 -7.51 -3.86 -22.56
C HIS A 122 -6.42 -3.12 -23.34
N HIS A 123 -5.46 -3.84 -23.93
CA HIS A 123 -4.34 -3.27 -24.67
C HIS A 123 -4.77 -2.31 -25.79
N GLU A 124 -5.71 -2.69 -26.66
CA GLU A 124 -6.20 -1.82 -27.74
C GLU A 124 -6.79 -0.50 -27.20
N GLU A 125 -7.59 -0.59 -26.14
CA GLU A 125 -8.21 0.58 -25.50
C GLU A 125 -7.17 1.47 -24.81
N GLY A 126 -6.25 0.88 -24.05
CA GLY A 126 -5.23 1.61 -23.31
C GLY A 126 -4.18 2.26 -24.21
N THR A 127 -3.90 1.68 -25.37
CA THR A 127 -2.98 2.27 -26.37
C THR A 127 -3.65 3.32 -27.23
N ARG A 128 -4.94 3.16 -27.59
CA ARG A 128 -5.66 4.13 -28.44
C ARG A 128 -6.13 5.36 -27.66
N ASN A 129 -6.69 5.14 -26.47
CA ASN A 129 -7.38 6.18 -25.69
C ASN A 129 -6.66 6.52 -24.38
N GLY A 130 -5.44 6.00 -24.19
CA GLY A 130 -4.61 6.23 -23.01
C GLY A 130 -4.95 5.33 -21.82
N TRP A 131 -4.05 5.27 -20.84
CA TRP A 131 -4.19 4.46 -19.62
C TRP A 131 -4.09 5.29 -18.34
N VAL A 132 -4.00 6.61 -18.47
CA VAL A 132 -3.99 7.58 -17.37
C VAL A 132 -5.27 8.42 -17.44
N SER A 133 -5.79 8.80 -16.28
CA SER A 133 -6.85 9.81 -16.13
C SER A 133 -6.53 10.75 -14.98
N GLU A 134 -7.16 11.92 -14.97
CA GLU A 134 -7.20 12.82 -13.82
C GLU A 134 -8.47 12.55 -13.01
N ASP A 135 -8.38 12.63 -11.69
CA ASP A 135 -9.55 12.67 -10.81
C ASP A 135 -10.16 14.07 -10.74
N GLU A 136 -11.17 14.25 -9.88
CA GLU A 136 -11.87 15.53 -9.72
C GLU A 136 -10.98 16.66 -9.16
N ASP A 137 -9.89 16.29 -8.48
CA ASP A 137 -8.91 17.22 -7.90
C ASP A 137 -7.71 17.47 -8.84
N GLY A 138 -7.72 16.87 -10.04
CA GLY A 138 -6.64 16.97 -11.03
C GLY A 138 -5.45 16.04 -10.75
N SER A 139 -5.57 15.12 -9.79
CA SER A 139 -4.52 14.15 -9.48
C SER A 139 -4.50 13.04 -10.53
N ARG A 140 -3.30 12.70 -11.01
CA ARG A 140 -3.12 11.68 -12.06
C ARG A 140 -3.14 10.27 -11.48
N GLN A 141 -3.83 9.36 -12.16
CA GLN A 141 -3.96 7.96 -11.77
C GLN A 141 -4.09 7.03 -12.98
N THR A 142 -3.85 5.74 -12.79
CA THR A 142 -4.22 4.74 -13.80
C THR A 142 -5.73 4.80 -14.05
N ARG A 143 -6.13 4.83 -15.32
CA ARG A 143 -7.51 5.06 -15.76
C ARG A 143 -8.47 3.96 -15.26
N PRO A 144 -9.53 4.30 -14.50
CA PRO A 144 -10.65 3.40 -14.29
C PRO A 144 -11.39 3.14 -15.60
N PHE A 145 -11.57 1.88 -15.95
CA PHE A 145 -12.22 1.42 -17.17
C PHE A 145 -13.13 0.23 -16.88
N ARG A 146 -14.43 0.35 -17.21
CA ARG A 146 -15.45 -0.69 -17.00
C ARG A 146 -15.50 -1.22 -15.54
N GLY A 147 -15.38 -0.30 -14.58
CA GLY A 147 -15.52 -0.57 -13.15
C GLY A 147 -14.25 -0.98 -12.41
N SER A 148 -13.08 -0.97 -13.05
CA SER A 148 -11.79 -1.22 -12.39
C SER A 148 -10.63 -0.59 -13.14
N CYS A 149 -9.41 -0.61 -12.58
CA CYS A 149 -8.21 -0.20 -13.28
C CYS A 149 -8.10 -0.83 -14.68
N ILE A 150 -7.69 -0.04 -15.68
CA ILE A 150 -7.51 -0.50 -17.07
C ILE A 150 -6.50 -1.65 -17.22
N PHE A 151 -5.59 -1.82 -16.26
CA PHE A 151 -4.62 -2.92 -16.23
C PHE A 151 -5.17 -4.19 -15.59
N GLN A 152 -6.39 -4.19 -15.06
CA GLN A 152 -7.02 -5.40 -14.52
C GLN A 152 -7.55 -6.25 -15.68
N ASN A 153 -7.02 -7.46 -15.81
CA ASN A 153 -7.56 -8.53 -16.63
C ASN A 153 -8.64 -9.28 -15.85
N ARG A 154 -9.80 -9.48 -16.47
CA ARG A 154 -10.95 -10.18 -15.88
C ARG A 154 -10.70 -11.70 -15.84
N PRO A 155 -11.41 -12.43 -14.95
CA PRO A 155 -11.45 -13.88 -15.00
C PRO A 155 -11.78 -14.42 -16.40
N GLY A 156 -11.05 -15.45 -16.83
CA GLY A 156 -11.21 -16.07 -18.14
C GLY A 156 -10.38 -15.46 -19.27
N PHE A 157 -9.65 -14.36 -19.03
CA PHE A 157 -8.69 -13.86 -20.01
C PHE A 157 -7.50 -14.83 -20.18
N PRO A 158 -7.14 -15.25 -21.41
CA PRO A 158 -6.07 -16.24 -21.63
C PRO A 158 -4.70 -15.86 -21.05
N GLY A 159 -4.38 -14.57 -20.98
CA GLY A 159 -3.15 -14.05 -20.37
C GLY A 159 -3.11 -14.08 -18.84
N GLY A 160 -4.18 -14.55 -18.19
CA GLY A 160 -4.31 -14.58 -16.73
C GLY A 160 -5.14 -13.42 -16.18
N ALA A 161 -5.87 -13.70 -15.10
CA ALA A 161 -6.65 -12.69 -14.37
C ALA A 161 -5.75 -11.90 -13.39
N GLY A 162 -6.11 -10.65 -13.12
CA GLY A 162 -5.34 -9.76 -12.24
C GLY A 162 -4.62 -8.66 -13.01
N CYS A 163 -3.62 -8.03 -12.39
CA CYS A 163 -2.93 -6.87 -12.95
C CYS A 163 -1.96 -7.29 -14.07
N SER A 164 -2.11 -6.72 -15.27
CA SER A 164 -1.21 -6.98 -16.40
C SER A 164 0.24 -6.56 -16.14
N LEU A 165 0.48 -5.53 -15.33
CA LEU A 165 1.83 -5.14 -14.89
C LEU A 165 2.45 -6.19 -13.96
N HIS A 166 1.65 -6.79 -13.08
CA HIS A 166 2.10 -7.90 -12.25
C HIS A 166 2.46 -9.13 -13.11
N ILE A 167 1.62 -9.47 -14.10
CA ILE A 167 1.88 -10.56 -15.04
C ILE A 167 3.16 -10.31 -15.84
N LEU A 168 3.38 -9.06 -16.28
CA LEU A 168 4.61 -8.66 -16.95
C LEU A 168 5.84 -8.88 -16.05
N ALA A 169 5.80 -8.41 -14.79
CA ALA A 169 6.91 -8.58 -13.85
C ALA A 169 7.28 -10.06 -13.67
N LEU A 170 6.30 -10.92 -13.41
CA LEU A 170 6.54 -12.35 -13.25
C LEU A 170 7.08 -13.00 -14.53
N GLY A 171 6.56 -12.61 -15.70
CA GLY A 171 7.05 -13.09 -16.99
C GLY A 171 8.51 -12.70 -17.27
N GLU A 172 9.00 -11.63 -16.63
CA GLU A 172 10.37 -11.14 -16.75
C GLU A 172 11.27 -11.58 -15.59
N GLY A 173 10.75 -12.35 -14.62
CA GLY A 173 11.50 -12.74 -13.43
C GLY A 173 11.84 -11.57 -12.51
N ARG A 174 10.97 -10.56 -12.45
CA ARG A 174 11.10 -9.34 -11.65
C ARG A 174 10.08 -9.31 -10.53
N GLU A 175 10.33 -8.46 -9.53
CA GLU A 175 9.37 -8.22 -8.47
C GLU A 175 8.21 -7.36 -9.02
N PRO A 176 6.94 -7.67 -8.68
CA PRO A 176 5.80 -6.88 -9.13
C PRO A 176 5.88 -5.40 -8.76
N LEU A 177 6.52 -5.07 -7.63
CA LEU A 177 6.73 -3.68 -7.19
C LEU A 177 7.49 -2.84 -8.22
N GLU A 178 8.38 -3.46 -9.00
CA GLU A 178 9.21 -2.74 -9.96
C GLU A 178 8.37 -2.15 -11.11
N THR A 179 7.27 -2.83 -11.46
CA THR A 179 6.46 -2.50 -12.65
C THR A 179 5.17 -1.74 -12.34
N LYS A 180 4.72 -1.78 -11.09
CA LYS A 180 3.45 -1.22 -10.66
C LYS A 180 3.60 0.24 -10.19
N PRO A 181 2.52 1.03 -10.20
CA PRO A 181 2.50 2.34 -9.56
C PRO A 181 2.76 2.23 -8.06
N ASP A 182 3.36 3.27 -7.47
CA ASP A 182 3.81 3.27 -6.08
C ASP A 182 2.73 2.90 -5.08
N VAL A 183 1.59 3.58 -5.16
CA VAL A 183 0.45 3.33 -4.27
C VAL A 183 -0.07 1.89 -4.40
N CYS A 184 0.01 1.31 -5.59
CA CYS A 184 -0.57 -0.01 -5.88
C CYS A 184 0.28 -1.18 -5.37
N TRP A 185 1.61 -1.07 -5.42
CA TRP A 185 2.48 -2.12 -4.89
C TRP A 185 2.70 -1.99 -3.38
N GLN A 186 2.64 -0.77 -2.85
CA GLN A 186 2.80 -0.55 -1.41
C GLN A 186 1.67 -1.20 -0.62
N LEU A 187 0.45 -1.27 -1.16
CA LEU A 187 -0.66 -1.92 -0.47
C LEU A 187 -0.36 -3.40 -0.13
N PRO A 188 -0.66 -3.83 1.10
CA PRO A 188 -1.34 -3.10 2.18
C PRO A 188 -0.38 -2.53 3.25
N VAL A 189 0.89 -2.32 2.93
CA VAL A 189 1.82 -1.59 3.79
C VAL A 189 1.59 -0.09 3.62
N ARG A 190 1.50 0.63 4.74
CA ARG A 190 1.41 2.08 4.78
C ARG A 190 2.74 2.65 5.27
N ARG A 191 3.31 3.56 4.48
CA ARG A 191 4.47 4.37 4.86
C ARG A 191 4.04 5.83 5.09
N THR A 192 4.44 6.41 6.21
CA THR A 192 4.24 7.84 6.49
C THR A 192 5.51 8.49 7.00
N TYR A 193 5.56 9.82 6.93
CA TYR A 193 6.73 10.63 7.27
C TYR A 193 6.30 11.75 8.20
N ASP A 194 6.95 11.85 9.36
CA ASP A 194 6.72 12.92 10.33
C ASP A 194 8.06 13.49 10.79
N TRP A 195 8.20 14.82 10.75
CA TRP A 195 9.34 15.48 11.36
C TRP A 195 9.07 15.69 12.86
N ILE A 196 9.99 15.21 13.70
CA ILE A 196 9.90 15.33 15.16
C ILE A 196 11.00 16.24 15.67
N ASP A 197 10.60 17.36 16.28
CA ASP A 197 11.49 18.20 17.08
C ASP A 197 11.64 17.59 18.48
N ARG A 198 12.89 17.38 18.90
CA ARG A 198 13.21 16.75 20.19
C ARG A 198 13.62 17.79 21.24
N PRO A 199 13.48 17.48 22.54
CA PRO A 199 13.84 18.41 23.61
C PRO A 199 15.33 18.79 23.70
N ASP A 200 16.20 18.10 22.96
CA ASP A 200 17.64 18.36 22.88
C ASP A 200 18.04 19.22 21.67
N ASP A 201 17.08 19.97 21.11
CA ASP A 201 17.22 20.83 19.93
C ASP A 201 17.61 20.09 18.63
N THR A 202 17.51 18.76 18.62
CA THR A 202 17.65 17.95 17.40
C THR A 202 16.31 17.75 16.71
N ARG A 203 16.35 17.50 15.40
CA ARG A 203 15.19 17.19 14.58
C ARG A 203 15.45 15.92 13.80
N VAL A 204 14.48 15.00 13.78
CA VAL A 204 14.59 13.74 13.04
C VAL A 204 13.38 13.50 12.15
N LEU A 205 13.61 12.79 11.05
CA LEU A 205 12.55 12.25 10.22
C LEU A 205 12.12 10.89 10.78
N GLN A 206 10.89 10.80 11.28
CA GLN A 206 10.29 9.52 11.63
C GLN A 206 9.58 8.94 10.40
N VAL A 207 10.07 7.79 9.93
CA VAL A 207 9.41 6.99 8.89
C VAL A 207 8.61 5.88 9.58
N SER A 208 7.29 5.94 9.46
CA SER A 208 6.43 4.90 10.02
C SER A 208 6.06 3.85 8.96
N ILE A 209 6.18 2.57 9.31
CA ILE A 209 5.75 1.43 8.48
C ILE A 209 4.67 0.67 9.25
N GLY A 210 3.47 0.55 8.69
CA GLY A 210 2.38 -0.14 9.35
C GLY A 210 1.29 -0.65 8.42
N GLU A 211 0.18 -1.07 9.02
CA GLU A 211 -1.00 -1.54 8.29
C GLU A 211 -1.68 -0.40 7.53
N TYR A 212 -1.97 -0.62 6.25
CA TYR A 212 -2.88 0.22 5.49
C TYR A 212 -4.32 -0.17 5.82
N ASP A 213 -4.83 0.32 6.94
CA ASP A 213 -6.22 0.10 7.35
C ASP A 213 -7.21 0.99 6.56
N ARG A 214 -8.50 0.90 6.89
CA ARG A 214 -9.55 1.72 6.26
C ARG A 214 -9.32 3.23 6.36
N ARG A 215 -8.61 3.74 7.38
CA ARG A 215 -8.30 5.17 7.51
C ARG A 215 -7.27 5.63 6.49
N GLY A 216 -6.43 4.73 5.99
CA GLY A 216 -5.47 5.01 4.92
C GLY A 216 -6.15 5.50 3.63
N TRP A 217 -7.38 5.07 3.38
CA TRP A 217 -8.21 5.46 2.23
C TRP A 217 -8.93 6.81 2.40
N GLY A 218 -8.63 7.55 3.48
CA GLY A 218 -9.36 8.76 3.85
C GLY A 218 -10.82 8.46 4.26
N PRO A 219 -11.71 9.46 4.24
CA PRO A 219 -13.10 9.30 4.68
C PRO A 219 -13.86 8.18 3.95
N GLY A 220 -13.57 7.97 2.65
CA GLY A 220 -14.21 6.94 1.83
C GLY A 220 -13.84 5.51 2.20
N GLY A 221 -12.77 5.30 2.99
CA GLY A 221 -12.36 3.96 3.42
C GLY A 221 -13.39 3.22 4.28
N HIS A 222 -14.27 3.95 4.96
CA HIS A 222 -15.36 3.35 5.74
C HIS A 222 -16.51 2.82 4.88
N ASP A 223 -16.55 3.21 3.62
CA ASP A 223 -17.56 2.81 2.63
C ASP A 223 -17.10 1.62 1.77
N LEU A 224 -15.83 1.20 1.86
CA LEU A 224 -15.38 -0.02 1.18
C LEU A 224 -16.21 -1.22 1.63
N HIS A 225 -16.64 -2.04 0.67
CA HIS A 225 -17.44 -3.23 0.92
C HIS A 225 -16.75 -4.21 1.87
N TRP A 226 -15.46 -4.42 1.64
CA TRP A 226 -14.59 -5.31 2.40
C TRP A 226 -13.14 -4.81 2.31
N TRP A 227 -12.35 -5.00 3.37
CA TRP A 227 -10.94 -4.66 3.38
C TRP A 227 -10.10 -5.78 4.00
N CYS A 228 -9.10 -6.25 3.26
CA CYS A 228 -8.42 -7.51 3.56
C CYS A 228 -7.54 -7.45 4.81
N THR A 229 -6.99 -6.29 5.16
CA THR A 229 -6.03 -6.20 6.29
C THR A 229 -6.69 -6.41 7.64
N SER A 230 -8.00 -6.15 7.72
CA SER A 230 -8.80 -6.35 8.93
C SER A 230 -9.61 -7.64 8.90
N ALA A 231 -9.63 -8.38 7.79
CA ALA A 231 -10.52 -9.51 7.57
C ALA A 231 -9.88 -10.85 7.95
N THR A 232 -10.51 -11.62 8.84
CA THR A 232 -9.95 -12.91 9.28
C THR A 232 -9.74 -13.90 8.14
N SER A 233 -10.50 -13.82 7.05
CA SER A 233 -10.31 -14.69 5.88
C SER A 233 -8.98 -14.48 5.15
N ALA A 234 -8.35 -13.32 5.30
CA ALA A 234 -7.03 -13.04 4.72
C ALA A 234 -5.87 -13.35 5.69
N HIS A 235 -6.17 -13.81 6.91
CA HIS A 235 -5.20 -14.10 7.95
C HIS A 235 -5.13 -15.60 8.24
N GLY A 236 -4.02 -16.21 7.83
CA GLY A 236 -3.79 -17.65 7.93
C GLY A 236 -2.59 -18.14 7.12
N ALA A 237 -1.76 -17.21 6.65
CA ALA A 237 -0.56 -17.53 5.89
C ALA A 237 0.49 -18.22 6.76
N GLY A 238 1.28 -19.10 6.15
CA GLY A 238 2.38 -19.80 6.84
C GLY A 238 3.51 -18.85 7.25
N ASP A 239 3.81 -17.86 6.41
CA ASP A 239 4.81 -16.83 6.67
C ASP A 239 4.15 -15.52 7.13
N PRO A 240 4.77 -14.81 8.08
CA PRO A 240 4.29 -13.50 8.51
C PRO A 240 4.62 -12.41 7.47
N VAL A 241 3.94 -11.27 7.57
CA VAL A 241 4.08 -10.16 6.61
C VAL A 241 5.54 -9.72 6.39
N TYR A 242 6.36 -9.59 7.44
CA TYR A 242 7.76 -9.16 7.26
C TYR A 242 8.61 -10.12 6.41
N VAL A 243 8.19 -11.38 6.28
CA VAL A 243 8.83 -12.38 5.43
C VAL A 243 8.24 -12.35 4.03
N SER A 244 6.91 -12.44 3.91
CA SER A 244 6.24 -12.50 2.60
C SER A 244 6.34 -11.21 1.80
N TYR A 245 6.46 -10.06 2.47
CA TYR A 245 6.64 -8.71 1.88
C TYR A 245 8.09 -8.22 1.94
N ARG A 246 9.07 -9.13 1.95
CA ARG A 246 10.50 -8.77 2.03
C ARG A 246 10.91 -7.76 0.94
N ALA A 247 10.46 -7.96 -0.30
CA ALA A 247 10.86 -7.12 -1.42
C ALA A 247 10.35 -5.68 -1.25
N GLU A 248 9.06 -5.53 -0.95
CA GLU A 248 8.40 -4.25 -0.71
C GLU A 248 8.99 -3.53 0.51
N LEU A 249 9.22 -4.23 1.61
CA LEU A 249 9.82 -3.62 2.81
C LEU A 249 11.28 -3.21 2.58
N THR A 250 12.03 -3.99 1.79
CA THR A 250 13.40 -3.63 1.38
C THR A 250 13.40 -2.39 0.50
N GLU A 251 12.45 -2.25 -0.43
CA GLU A 251 12.31 -1.05 -1.25
C GLU A 251 11.92 0.17 -0.38
N LEU A 252 11.02 -0.01 0.58
CA LEU A 252 10.51 1.07 1.42
C LEU A 252 11.54 1.62 2.42
N MET A 253 12.45 0.78 2.91
CA MET A 253 13.33 1.06 4.05
C MET A 253 14.82 0.90 3.73
N GLY A 254 15.17 0.41 2.55
CA GLY A 254 16.51 -0.05 2.23
C GLY A 254 16.87 -1.38 2.91
N LYS A 255 17.89 -2.06 2.36
CA LYS A 255 18.31 -3.38 2.85
C LYS A 255 18.70 -3.38 4.33
N ALA A 256 19.45 -2.38 4.79
CA ALA A 256 19.92 -2.33 6.18
C ALA A 256 18.77 -2.09 7.16
N GLY A 257 17.81 -1.22 6.80
CA GLY A 257 16.59 -1.00 7.57
C GLY A 257 15.73 -2.26 7.65
N TYR A 258 15.53 -2.95 6.52
CA TYR A 258 14.81 -4.23 6.48
C TYR A 258 15.48 -5.31 7.33
N ASP A 259 16.80 -5.52 7.18
CA ASP A 259 17.50 -6.55 7.93
C ASP A 259 17.35 -6.31 9.45
N ARG A 260 17.44 -5.04 9.89
CA ARG A 260 17.22 -4.68 11.29
C ARG A 260 15.77 -4.91 11.75
N LEU A 261 14.80 -4.59 10.91
CA LEU A 261 13.38 -4.86 11.19
C LEU A 261 13.11 -6.36 11.32
N ALA A 262 13.67 -7.16 10.41
CA ALA A 262 13.50 -8.61 10.39
C ALA A 262 14.01 -9.24 11.69
N GLU A 263 15.20 -8.85 12.18
CA GLU A 263 15.72 -9.29 13.48
C GLU A 263 14.76 -8.99 14.63
N LEU A 264 14.14 -7.81 14.65
CA LEU A 264 13.19 -7.40 15.69
C LEU A 264 11.88 -8.21 15.62
N CYS A 265 11.39 -8.48 14.41
CA CYS A 265 10.24 -9.34 14.17
C CYS A 265 10.52 -10.79 14.60
N GLU A 266 11.70 -11.33 14.28
CA GLU A 266 12.14 -12.66 14.71
C GLU A 266 12.23 -12.75 16.23
N GLN A 267 12.82 -11.76 16.89
CA GLN A 267 12.90 -11.70 18.36
C GLN A 267 11.51 -11.66 19.00
N ARG A 268 10.58 -10.90 18.42
CA ARG A 268 9.18 -10.85 18.88
C ARG A 268 8.53 -12.22 18.78
N LEU A 269 8.64 -12.89 17.63
CA LEU A 269 8.03 -14.20 17.41
C LEU A 269 8.69 -15.33 18.20
N ALA A 270 9.98 -15.20 18.54
CA ALA A 270 10.70 -16.15 19.38
C ALA A 270 10.44 -15.96 20.89
N SER A 271 9.69 -14.92 21.28
CA SER A 271 9.32 -14.68 22.68
C SER A 271 8.57 -15.88 23.27
N GLN A 272 9.00 -16.35 24.44
CA GLN A 272 8.33 -17.43 25.18
C GLN A 272 7.10 -16.93 25.98
N LEU A 273 6.90 -15.61 26.04
CA LEU A 273 5.70 -15.01 26.63
C LEU A 273 4.62 -14.84 25.57
N PRO A 274 3.33 -14.86 25.96
CA PRO A 274 2.23 -14.50 25.05
C PRO A 274 2.51 -13.18 24.34
N LEU A 275 2.27 -13.15 23.03
CA LEU A 275 2.47 -11.94 22.24
C LEU A 275 1.55 -10.84 22.77
N VAL A 276 2.14 -9.73 23.22
CA VAL A 276 1.39 -8.52 23.52
C VAL A 276 0.90 -7.91 22.20
N ALA A 277 -0.38 -7.57 22.14
CA ALA A 277 -1.03 -6.98 20.98
C ALA A 277 -0.86 -7.84 19.70
N PRO A 278 -1.38 -9.09 19.68
CA PRO A 278 -1.47 -9.86 18.43
C PRO A 278 -2.50 -9.20 17.49
N HIS A 279 -2.37 -9.44 16.19
CA HIS A 279 -3.32 -8.89 15.24
C HIS A 279 -4.69 -9.56 15.46
N PRO A 280 -5.80 -8.81 15.65
CA PRO A 280 -7.09 -9.40 16.01
C PRO A 280 -7.71 -10.27 14.91
N ALA A 281 -7.24 -10.09 13.66
CA ALA A 281 -7.66 -10.91 12.54
C ALA A 281 -6.87 -12.22 12.40
N ASP A 282 -5.71 -12.35 13.06
CA ASP A 282 -4.99 -13.63 13.09
C ASP A 282 -5.80 -14.72 13.80
N PRO A 283 -5.63 -15.99 13.42
CA PRO A 283 -6.15 -17.11 14.19
C PRO A 283 -5.71 -17.00 15.65
N ALA A 284 -6.61 -17.32 16.58
CA ALA A 284 -6.20 -17.52 17.97
C ALA A 284 -5.30 -18.75 18.06
N ASP A 285 -4.17 -18.62 18.75
CA ASP A 285 -3.31 -19.75 19.13
C ASP A 285 -4.05 -20.77 20.02
#